data_AF-A0A2C6U3J5-F1
#
_entry.id   AF-A0A2C6U3J5-F1
#
_cell.length_a   1.000
_cell.length_b   1.000
_cell.length_c   1.000
_cell.angle_alpha   90.00
_cell.angle_beta   90.00
_cell.angle_gamma   90.00
#
_symmetry.space_group_name_H-M   'P 1'
#
loop_
_entity.id
_entity.type
_entity.pdbx_description
1 polymer ?
#
loop_
_entity_poly.entity_id
_entity_poly.type
_entity_poly.pdbx_seq_one_letter_code
_entity_poly.pdbx_strand_id
1 'polypeptide(L)'
;QNQTPSYKTINRFRVNPKTDALLASLFIQFHSQCLEQSLIDDTKVEANANKYTFVWKRNIQNYETKMNENSTLLYQELVKNKIVPEIKEDRDINLTQEEIDLIGTHLDKEIEDLTNQMNESKNVETRRIKRKTRTEIKKCRKRIGEYSERKNKYRYQQSILKDRNSYSKTDHDATFMRMKDD
;
A
#
# COMPACT_ATOMS: atom_id res chain seq x y z
N GLN A 1 6.19 -12.50 43.66
CA GLN A 1 6.49 -13.34 42.47
C GLN A 1 5.55 -12.91 41.35
N ASN A 2 5.97 -12.02 40.44
CA ASN A 2 5.17 -11.58 39.29
C ASN A 2 5.85 -12.06 38.01
N GLN A 3 5.70 -13.35 37.67
CA GLN A 3 6.14 -13.85 36.37
C GLN A 3 4.97 -13.73 35.38
N THR A 4 5.12 -12.87 34.38
CA THR A 4 4.18 -12.79 33.26
C THR A 4 4.50 -13.89 32.25
N PRO A 5 3.56 -14.78 31.92
CA PRO A 5 3.81 -15.83 30.95
C PRO A 5 4.09 -15.24 29.56
N SER A 6 5.12 -15.77 28.90
CA SER A 6 5.46 -15.37 27.52
C SER A 6 4.45 -15.93 26.51
N TYR A 7 4.40 -15.34 25.31
CA TYR A 7 3.62 -15.88 24.19
C TYR A 7 3.89 -17.37 23.94
N LYS A 8 5.15 -17.81 24.00
CA LYS A 8 5.52 -19.23 23.81
C LYS A 8 4.94 -20.11 24.91
N THR A 9 4.89 -19.63 26.15
CA THR A 9 4.32 -20.34 27.29
C THR A 9 2.81 -20.55 27.11
N ILE A 10 2.10 -19.48 26.73
CA ILE A 10 0.66 -19.51 26.45
C ILE A 10 0.35 -20.43 25.27
N ASN A 11 1.13 -20.34 24.19
CA ASN A 11 0.91 -21.17 23.01
C ASN A 11 1.15 -22.66 23.30
N ARG A 12 2.20 -23.00 24.07
CA ARG A 12 2.45 -24.38 24.51
C ARG A 12 1.31 -24.94 25.36
N PHE A 13 0.70 -24.11 26.20
CA PHE A 13 -0.47 -24.52 26.98
C PHE A 13 -1.70 -24.73 26.09
N ARG A 14 -1.89 -23.89 25.06
CA ARG A 14 -3.04 -23.98 24.14
C ARG A 14 -3.00 -25.18 23.20
N VAL A 15 -1.82 -25.63 22.78
CA VAL A 15 -1.67 -26.71 21.78
C VAL A 15 -1.40 -28.08 22.41
N ASN A 16 -1.38 -28.17 23.74
CA ASN A 16 -1.11 -29.42 24.43
C ASN A 16 -2.38 -30.29 24.44
N PRO A 17 -2.36 -31.50 23.88
CA PRO A 17 -3.55 -32.36 23.84
C PRO A 17 -4.14 -32.68 25.22
N LYS A 18 -3.32 -32.61 26.28
CA LYS A 18 -3.76 -32.84 27.67
C LYS A 18 -4.62 -31.70 28.23
N THR A 19 -4.56 -30.51 27.63
CA THR A 19 -5.32 -29.33 28.08
C THR A 19 -6.56 -29.07 27.22
N ASP A 20 -6.76 -29.79 26.12
CA ASP A 20 -7.91 -29.58 25.22
C ASP A 20 -9.26 -29.73 25.93
N ALA A 21 -9.44 -30.82 26.69
CA ALA A 21 -10.67 -31.05 27.47
C ALA A 21 -10.87 -30.00 28.58
N LEU A 22 -9.78 -29.50 29.14
CA LEU A 22 -9.81 -28.43 30.15
C LEU A 22 -10.21 -27.09 29.51
N LEU A 23 -9.65 -26.75 28.35
CA LEU A 23 -9.98 -25.53 27.61
C LEU A 23 -11.44 -25.54 27.15
N ALA A 24 -11.93 -26.67 26.65
CA ALA A 24 -13.33 -26.81 26.27
C ALA A 24 -14.27 -26.60 27.48
N SER A 25 -13.97 -27.22 28.62
CA SER A 25 -14.80 -27.07 29.82
C SER A 25 -14.74 -25.66 30.42
N LEU A 26 -13.55 -25.04 30.46
CA LEU A 26 -13.38 -23.65 30.89
C LEU A 26 -14.13 -22.67 29.98
N PHE A 27 -14.11 -22.89 28.66
CA PHE A 27 -14.83 -22.04 27.72
C PHE A 27 -16.34 -22.09 27.96
N ILE A 28 -16.90 -23.29 28.17
CA ILE A 28 -18.33 -23.45 28.47
C ILE A 28 -18.69 -22.75 29.78
N GLN A 29 -17.90 -22.94 30.84
CA GLN A 29 -18.14 -22.30 32.13
C GLN A 29 -18.04 -20.78 32.04
N PHE A 30 -17.01 -20.27 31.36
CA PHE A 30 -16.83 -18.84 31.14
C PHE A 30 -18.00 -18.24 30.35
N HIS A 31 -18.41 -18.90 29.26
CA HIS A 31 -19.56 -18.46 28.46
C HIS A 31 -20.85 -18.42 29.28
N SER A 32 -21.13 -19.48 30.07
CA SER A 32 -22.29 -19.52 30.97
C SER A 32 -22.28 -18.37 31.98
N GLN A 33 -21.12 -18.09 32.59
CA GLN A 33 -20.98 -16.97 33.52
C GLN A 33 -21.17 -15.61 32.84
N CYS A 34 -20.68 -15.45 31.61
CA CYS A 34 -20.90 -14.22 30.84
C CYS A 34 -22.39 -14.01 30.54
N LEU A 35 -23.14 -15.06 30.24
CA LEU A 35 -24.60 -14.98 30.05
C LEU A 35 -25.32 -14.63 31.36
N GLU A 36 -24.98 -15.30 32.46
CA GLU A 36 -25.56 -15.03 33.79
C GLU A 36 -25.34 -13.58 34.24
N GLN A 37 -24.17 -13.02 33.96
CA GLN A 37 -23.83 -11.64 34.30
C GLN A 37 -24.28 -10.62 33.25
N SER A 38 -25.01 -11.04 32.21
CA SER A 38 -25.42 -10.18 31.08
C SER A 38 -24.26 -9.45 30.40
N LEU A 39 -23.06 -10.04 30.42
CA LEU A 39 -21.85 -9.51 29.77
C LEU A 39 -21.83 -9.80 28.26
N ILE A 40 -22.58 -10.82 27.84
CA ILE A 40 -22.80 -11.19 26.44
C ILE A 40 -24.30 -11.43 26.29
N ASP A 41 -24.93 -10.80 25.31
CA ASP A 41 -26.30 -11.09 24.87
C ASP A 41 -26.27 -11.80 23.50
N ASP A 42 -27.46 -12.10 22.93
CA ASP A 42 -27.60 -12.64 21.57
C ASP A 42 -27.17 -11.63 20.47
N THR A 43 -26.43 -10.56 20.80
CA THR A 43 -25.90 -9.63 19.80
C THR A 43 -24.93 -10.37 18.89
N LYS A 44 -25.31 -10.43 17.62
CA LYS A 44 -24.49 -10.94 16.53
C LYS A 44 -23.23 -10.09 16.41
N VAL A 45 -22.13 -10.58 16.98
CA VAL A 45 -20.80 -9.99 16.79
C VAL A 45 -20.36 -10.31 15.37
N GLU A 46 -20.57 -9.39 14.43
CA GLU A 46 -20.06 -9.55 13.07
C GLU A 46 -18.53 -9.59 13.12
N ALA A 47 -17.96 -10.77 12.86
CA ALA A 47 -16.52 -10.97 12.82
C ALA A 47 -15.91 -10.09 11.73
N ASN A 48 -15.36 -8.94 12.11
CA ASN A 48 -14.59 -8.01 11.27
C ASN A 48 -15.08 -7.97 9.81
N ALA A 49 -16.37 -7.69 9.61
CA ALA A 49 -16.90 -7.43 8.28
C ALA A 49 -16.20 -6.16 7.79
N ASN A 50 -15.24 -6.31 6.88
CA ASN A 50 -14.40 -5.22 6.37
C ASN A 50 -15.29 -4.00 6.05
N LYS A 51 -15.32 -3.00 6.95
CA LYS A 51 -16.18 -1.80 6.88
C LYS A 51 -16.03 -1.00 5.58
N TYR A 52 -15.02 -1.34 4.77
CA TYR A 52 -14.67 -0.69 3.52
C TYR A 52 -14.58 -1.71 2.37
N THR A 53 -15.68 -2.37 2.04
CA THR A 53 -15.78 -3.24 0.85
C THR A 53 -15.98 -2.48 -0.45
N PHE A 54 -16.41 -1.21 -0.42
CA PHE A 54 -16.68 -0.43 -1.61
C PHE A 54 -15.52 0.47 -2.04
N VAL A 55 -15.37 0.63 -3.34
CA VAL A 55 -14.47 1.59 -3.99
C VAL A 55 -15.31 2.70 -4.59
N TRP A 56 -14.88 3.95 -4.41
CA TRP A 56 -15.64 5.14 -4.79
C TRP A 56 -14.94 5.92 -5.91
N LYS A 57 -15.69 6.31 -6.95
CA LYS A 57 -15.20 7.07 -8.11
C LYS A 57 -14.53 8.38 -7.70
N ARG A 58 -15.18 9.14 -6.80
CA ARG A 58 -14.65 10.42 -6.29
C ARG A 58 -13.31 10.25 -5.57
N ASN A 59 -13.13 9.17 -4.81
CA ASN A 59 -11.87 8.91 -4.14
C ASN A 59 -10.75 8.63 -5.14
N ILE A 60 -11.02 7.80 -6.16
CA ILE A 60 -10.06 7.52 -7.23
C ILE A 60 -9.62 8.83 -7.88
N GLN A 61 -10.57 9.68 -8.30
CA GLN A 61 -10.28 10.96 -8.93
C GLN A 61 -9.40 11.86 -8.04
N ASN A 62 -9.75 12.03 -6.76
CA ASN A 62 -8.97 12.85 -5.84
C ASN A 62 -7.54 12.34 -5.67
N TYR A 63 -7.37 11.02 -5.50
CA TYR A 63 -6.04 10.42 -5.32
C TYR A 63 -5.23 10.39 -6.62
N GLU A 64 -5.88 10.27 -7.78
CA GLU A 64 -5.26 10.30 -9.10
C GLU A 64 -4.77 11.71 -9.45
N THR A 65 -5.58 12.75 -9.23
CA THR A 65 -5.17 14.15 -9.40
C THR A 65 -3.95 14.47 -8.55
N LYS A 66 -4.01 14.16 -7.25
CA LYS A 66 -2.87 14.38 -6.35
C LYS A 66 -1.64 13.57 -6.76
N MET A 67 -1.82 12.36 -7.29
CA MET A 67 -0.71 11.55 -7.78
C MET A 67 -0.06 12.21 -9.00
N ASN A 68 -0.86 12.64 -9.97
CA ASN A 68 -0.37 13.27 -11.19
C ASN A 68 0.38 14.58 -10.90
N GLU A 69 -0.11 15.40 -9.96
CA GLU A 69 0.61 16.60 -9.49
C GLU A 69 2.00 16.22 -8.94
N ASN A 70 2.05 15.26 -8.01
CA ASN A 70 3.30 14.85 -7.39
C ASN A 70 4.28 14.19 -8.39
N SER A 71 3.77 13.39 -9.33
CA SER A 71 4.61 12.77 -10.36
C SER A 71 5.21 13.80 -11.30
N THR A 72 4.43 14.83 -11.65
CA THR A 72 4.86 15.90 -12.54
C THR A 72 5.92 16.78 -11.86
N LEU A 73 5.71 17.12 -10.59
CA LEU A 73 6.72 17.83 -9.78
C LEU A 73 8.03 17.04 -9.69
N LEU A 74 7.95 15.73 -9.45
CA LEU A 74 9.14 14.86 -9.41
C LEU A 74 9.85 14.83 -10.76
N TYR A 75 9.11 14.72 -11.87
CA TYR A 75 9.68 14.78 -13.22
C TYR A 75 10.40 16.10 -13.48
N GLN A 76 9.77 17.24 -13.16
CA GLN A 76 10.39 18.56 -13.30
C GLN A 76 11.69 18.68 -12.49
N GLU A 77 11.72 18.13 -11.27
CA GLU A 77 12.93 18.09 -10.45
C GLU A 77 14.03 17.22 -11.10
N LEU A 78 13.68 16.07 -11.65
CA LEU A 78 14.62 15.17 -12.35
C LEU A 78 15.21 15.82 -13.62
N VAL A 79 14.39 16.51 -14.40
CA VAL A 79 14.83 17.27 -15.59
C VAL A 79 15.72 18.43 -15.18
N LYS A 80 15.32 19.22 -14.18
CA LYS A 80 16.12 20.35 -13.65
C LYS A 80 17.50 19.90 -13.18
N ASN A 81 17.58 18.73 -12.54
CA ASN A 81 18.83 18.14 -12.07
C ASN A 81 19.61 17.39 -13.18
N LYS A 82 19.13 17.41 -14.43
CA LYS A 82 19.72 16.74 -15.60
C LYS A 82 19.90 15.22 -15.42
N ILE A 83 19.01 14.60 -14.63
CA ILE A 83 19.02 13.16 -14.37
C ILE A 83 18.25 12.42 -15.48
N VAL A 84 17.17 13.02 -15.97
CA VAL A 84 16.32 12.48 -17.04
C VAL A 84 16.21 13.55 -18.14
N PRO A 85 16.21 13.16 -19.42
CA PRO A 85 15.98 14.11 -20.50
C PRO A 85 14.58 14.71 -20.42
N GLU A 86 14.41 15.86 -21.07
CA GLU A 86 13.08 16.43 -21.27
C GLU A 86 12.33 15.57 -22.30
N ILE A 87 11.32 14.87 -21.82
CA ILE A 87 10.52 13.90 -22.58
C ILE A 87 9.24 14.55 -23.13
N LYS A 88 8.84 15.71 -22.59
CA LYS A 88 7.52 16.30 -22.82
C LYS A 88 7.58 17.75 -23.29
N GLU A 89 6.97 18.03 -24.45
CA GLU A 89 6.78 19.39 -25.01
C GLU A 89 5.47 20.02 -24.47
N ASP A 90 5.51 20.45 -23.21
CA ASP A 90 4.76 21.55 -22.58
C ASP A 90 3.28 21.86 -22.90
N ARG A 91 2.44 20.88 -23.29
CA ARG A 91 0.98 21.10 -23.45
C ARG A 91 0.08 20.29 -22.54
N ASP A 92 0.60 19.27 -21.86
CA ASP A 92 -0.24 18.39 -21.04
C ASP A 92 0.34 18.23 -19.62
N ILE A 93 -0.49 18.56 -18.62
CA ILE A 93 -0.10 18.68 -17.21
C ILE A 93 0.23 17.30 -16.61
N ASN A 94 -0.38 16.21 -17.11
CA ASN A 94 -0.30 14.91 -16.47
C ASN A 94 0.59 13.94 -17.24
N LEU A 95 1.57 13.33 -16.56
CA LEU A 95 2.43 12.30 -17.18
C LEU A 95 1.60 11.10 -17.67
N THR A 96 1.80 10.60 -18.88
CA THR A 96 1.17 9.36 -19.36
C THR A 96 1.79 8.14 -18.69
N GLN A 97 1.17 6.96 -18.87
CA GLN A 97 1.76 5.70 -18.37
C GLN A 97 3.14 5.45 -19.01
N GLU A 98 3.23 5.64 -20.33
CA GLU A 98 4.46 5.46 -21.10
C GLU A 98 5.55 6.44 -20.67
N GLU A 99 5.20 7.70 -20.39
CA GLU A 99 6.13 8.70 -19.88
C GLU A 99 6.68 8.31 -18.49
N ILE A 100 5.82 7.84 -17.57
CA ILE A 100 6.25 7.37 -16.25
C ILE A 100 7.20 6.16 -16.37
N ASP A 101 6.87 5.21 -17.24
CA ASP A 101 7.69 4.03 -17.44
C ASP A 101 9.04 4.39 -18.08
N LEU A 102 9.05 5.32 -19.06
CA LEU A 102 10.26 5.86 -19.68
C LEU A 102 11.16 6.57 -18.65
N ILE A 103 10.59 7.42 -17.78
CA ILE A 103 11.33 8.03 -16.66
C ILE A 103 11.95 6.93 -15.78
N GLY A 104 11.21 5.85 -15.51
CA GLY A 104 11.72 4.69 -14.78
C GLY A 104 12.97 4.09 -15.44
N THR A 105 12.94 3.88 -16.75
CA THR A 105 14.10 3.33 -17.49
C THR A 105 15.32 4.26 -17.49
N HIS A 106 15.12 5.57 -17.58
CA HIS A 106 16.22 6.54 -17.48
C HIS A 106 16.87 6.52 -16.09
N LEU A 107 16.06 6.43 -15.03
CA LEU A 107 16.57 6.32 -13.67
C LEU A 107 17.33 5.01 -13.45
N ASP A 108 16.88 3.90 -14.03
CA ASP A 108 17.60 2.62 -13.97
C ASP A 108 18.97 2.72 -14.63
N LYS A 109 19.04 3.34 -15.81
CA LYS A 109 20.31 3.59 -16.52
C LYS A 109 21.27 4.48 -15.72
N GLU A 110 20.78 5.58 -15.14
CA GLU A 110 21.62 6.45 -14.31
C GLU A 110 22.13 5.75 -13.04
N ILE A 111 21.32 4.86 -12.44
CA ILE A 111 21.76 4.03 -11.30
C ILE A 111 22.88 3.07 -11.71
N GLU A 112 22.78 2.48 -12.90
CA GLU A 112 23.79 1.60 -13.48
C GLU A 112 25.09 2.37 -13.76
N ASP A 113 25.00 3.52 -14.43
CA ASP A 113 26.13 4.38 -14.75
C ASP A 113 26.88 4.81 -13.48
N LEU A 114 26.15 5.25 -12.44
CA LEU A 114 26.75 5.58 -11.15
C LEU A 114 27.40 4.37 -10.47
N THR A 115 26.86 3.16 -10.67
CA THR A 115 27.43 1.93 -10.11
C THR A 115 28.74 1.57 -10.81
N ASN A 116 28.79 1.66 -12.14
CA ASN A 116 29.99 1.41 -12.93
C ASN A 116 31.09 2.42 -12.60
N GLN A 117 30.73 3.70 -12.57
CA GLN A 117 31.62 4.79 -12.16
C GLN A 117 32.16 4.66 -10.72
N MET A 118 31.43 4.01 -9.81
CA MET A 118 31.89 3.71 -8.46
C MET A 118 32.88 2.54 -8.42
N ASN A 119 32.70 1.54 -9.29
CA ASN A 119 33.56 0.37 -9.39
C ASN A 119 34.91 0.73 -10.02
N GLU A 120 34.90 1.63 -11.02
CA GLU A 120 36.11 2.11 -11.71
C GLU A 120 36.93 3.09 -10.87
N SER A 121 36.27 3.86 -9.98
CA SER A 121 36.97 4.86 -9.18
C SER A 121 37.78 4.25 -8.03
N LYS A 122 39.08 4.56 -8.01
CA LYS A 122 39.97 4.22 -6.88
C LYS A 122 39.87 5.19 -5.71
N ASN A 123 39.34 6.40 -5.92
CA ASN A 123 39.27 7.44 -4.90
C ASN A 123 38.06 7.24 -3.96
N VAL A 124 38.31 7.16 -2.65
CA VAL A 124 37.28 6.90 -1.63
C VAL A 124 36.20 7.99 -1.57
N GLU A 125 36.59 9.26 -1.62
CA GLU A 125 35.66 10.39 -1.50
C GLU A 125 34.72 10.46 -2.71
N THR A 126 35.26 10.28 -3.93
CA THR A 126 34.42 10.24 -5.14
C THR A 126 33.40 9.10 -5.09
N ARG A 127 33.78 7.90 -4.61
CA ARG A 127 32.85 6.78 -4.42
C ARG A 127 31.79 7.09 -3.36
N ARG A 128 32.15 7.82 -2.30
CA ARG A 128 31.20 8.24 -1.25
C ARG A 128 30.14 9.18 -1.81
N ILE A 129 30.55 10.20 -2.56
CA ILE A 129 29.63 11.16 -3.21
C ILE A 129 28.71 10.43 -4.18
N LYS A 130 29.25 9.61 -5.10
CA LYS A 130 28.44 8.85 -6.07
C LYS A 130 27.46 7.89 -5.38
N ARG A 131 27.86 7.24 -4.28
CA ARG A 131 26.96 6.38 -3.49
C ARG A 131 25.78 7.16 -2.91
N LYS A 132 26.01 8.38 -2.40
CA LYS A 132 24.96 9.26 -1.89
C LYS A 132 23.99 9.62 -3.02
N THR A 133 24.50 10.11 -4.15
CA THR A 133 23.68 10.44 -5.33
C THR A 133 22.84 9.25 -5.80
N ARG A 134 23.46 8.07 -5.97
CA ARG A 134 22.77 6.84 -6.37
C ARG A 134 21.65 6.46 -5.39
N THR A 135 21.85 6.71 -4.10
CA THR A 135 20.84 6.40 -3.08
C THR A 135 19.62 7.31 -3.21
N GLU A 136 19.81 8.60 -3.50
CA GLU A 136 18.68 9.50 -3.77
C GLU A 136 17.95 9.13 -5.07
N ILE A 137 18.68 8.80 -6.14
CA ILE A 137 18.07 8.37 -7.41
C ILE A 137 17.26 7.07 -7.23
N LYS A 138 17.75 6.11 -6.42
CA LYS A 138 16.98 4.91 -6.06
C LYS A 138 15.66 5.22 -5.35
N LYS A 139 15.61 6.27 -4.51
CA LYS A 139 14.34 6.70 -3.89
C LYS A 139 13.38 7.27 -4.92
N CYS A 140 13.87 8.10 -5.84
CA CYS A 140 13.08 8.62 -6.95
C CYS A 140 12.53 7.48 -7.81
N ARG A 141 13.39 6.50 -8.16
CA ARG A 141 13.02 5.32 -8.95
C ARG A 141 11.91 4.48 -8.28
N LYS A 142 12.00 4.28 -6.97
CA LYS A 142 10.96 3.60 -6.20
C LYS A 142 9.63 4.35 -6.31
N ARG A 143 9.65 5.66 -6.12
CA ARG A 143 8.46 6.51 -6.17
C ARG A 143 7.82 6.56 -7.55
N ILE A 144 8.63 6.58 -8.61
CA ILE A 144 8.16 6.45 -10.01
C ILE A 144 7.49 5.09 -10.24
N GLY A 145 8.05 4.00 -9.70
CA GLY A 145 7.42 2.68 -9.73
C GLY A 145 6.06 2.65 -9.05
N GLU A 146 5.95 3.24 -7.86
CA GLU A 146 4.67 3.37 -7.13
C GLU A 146 3.63 4.17 -7.93
N TYR A 147 4.05 5.20 -8.68
CA TYR A 147 3.15 5.95 -9.56
C TYR A 147 2.68 5.13 -10.77
N SER A 148 3.58 4.38 -11.41
CA SER A 148 3.24 3.48 -12.52
C SER A 148 2.20 2.43 -12.09
N GLU A 149 2.42 1.76 -10.96
CA GLU A 149 1.49 0.78 -10.41
C GLU A 149 0.11 1.38 -10.10
N ARG A 150 0.09 2.55 -9.44
CA ARG A 150 -1.14 3.23 -9.08
C ARG A 150 -1.92 3.72 -10.29
N LYS A 151 -1.23 4.19 -11.34
CA LYS A 151 -1.89 4.66 -12.56
C LYS A 151 -2.56 3.50 -13.30
N ASN A 152 -1.89 2.35 -13.41
CA ASN A 152 -2.52 1.12 -13.92
C ASN A 152 -3.70 0.68 -13.06
N LYS A 153 -3.56 0.74 -11.73
CA LYS A 153 -4.68 0.46 -10.81
C LYS A 153 -5.87 1.39 -11.06
N TYR A 154 -5.67 2.70 -11.17
CA TYR A 154 -6.77 3.64 -11.40
C TYR A 154 -7.44 3.39 -12.75
N ARG A 155 -6.68 3.13 -13.82
CA ARG A 155 -7.25 2.73 -15.12
C ARG A 155 -8.14 1.49 -15.00
N TYR A 156 -7.68 0.47 -14.29
CA TYR A 156 -8.48 -0.73 -14.03
C TYR A 156 -9.74 -0.42 -13.22
N GLN A 157 -9.63 0.35 -12.14
CA GLN A 157 -10.79 0.72 -11.32
C GLN A 157 -11.82 1.56 -12.09
N GLN A 158 -11.37 2.47 -12.97
CA GLN A 158 -12.26 3.23 -13.86
C GLN A 158 -12.94 2.30 -14.87
N SER A 159 -12.25 1.28 -15.39
CA SER A 159 -12.85 0.27 -16.29
C SER A 159 -13.97 -0.53 -15.64
N ILE A 160 -13.86 -0.80 -14.33
CA ILE A 160 -14.93 -1.45 -13.55
C ILE A 160 -16.08 -0.46 -13.33
N LEU A 161 -15.78 0.76 -12.87
CA LEU A 161 -16.79 1.75 -12.54
C LEU A 161 -17.68 2.09 -13.75
N LYS A 162 -17.09 2.28 -14.93
CA LYS A 162 -17.80 2.84 -16.09
C LYS A 162 -18.51 4.14 -15.67
N ASP A 163 -19.84 4.18 -15.79
CA ASP A 163 -20.65 5.33 -15.40
C ASP A 163 -21.05 5.34 -13.92
N ARG A 164 -20.78 4.27 -13.17
CA ARG A 164 -21.19 4.10 -11.76
C ARG A 164 -20.32 4.93 -10.82
N ASN A 165 -20.88 5.27 -9.65
CA ASN A 165 -20.18 6.04 -8.61
C ASN A 165 -19.39 5.18 -7.62
N SER A 166 -19.72 3.89 -7.52
CA SER A 166 -19.04 2.94 -6.64
C SER A 166 -19.14 1.51 -7.16
N TYR A 167 -18.31 0.62 -6.63
CA TYR A 167 -18.42 -0.83 -6.83
C TYR A 167 -17.90 -1.59 -5.60
N SER A 168 -18.40 -2.80 -5.34
CA SER A 168 -17.87 -3.68 -4.27
C SER A 168 -16.61 -4.41 -4.73
N LYS A 169 -15.59 -4.51 -3.86
CA LYS A 169 -14.33 -5.20 -4.13
C LYS A 169 -14.49 -6.70 -4.37
N THR A 170 -15.55 -7.31 -3.83
CA THR A 170 -15.83 -8.75 -3.96
C THR A 170 -16.88 -9.05 -5.01
N ASP A 171 -17.77 -8.10 -5.26
CA ASP A 171 -18.81 -8.17 -6.28
C ASP A 171 -18.75 -6.88 -7.11
N HIS A 172 -18.05 -6.93 -8.24
CA HIS A 172 -17.86 -5.77 -9.10
C HIS A 172 -19.16 -5.25 -9.71
N ASP A 173 -20.25 -6.01 -9.70
CA ASP A 173 -21.54 -5.60 -10.23
C ASP A 173 -22.38 -4.85 -9.18
N ALA A 174 -22.13 -5.10 -7.89
CA ALA A 174 -22.79 -4.41 -6.78
C ALA A 174 -22.34 -2.95 -6.63
N THR A 175 -23.32 -2.04 -6.55
CA THR A 175 -23.13 -0.62 -6.23
C THR A 175 -23.60 -0.31 -4.82
N PHE A 176 -22.94 0.63 -4.13
CA PHE A 176 -23.38 1.07 -2.82
C PHE A 176 -24.75 1.77 -2.92
N MET A 177 -25.72 1.30 -2.13
CA MET A 177 -27.05 1.92 -2.00
C MET A 177 -27.05 2.75 -0.72
N ARG A 178 -27.45 4.02 -0.79
CA ARG A 178 -27.63 4.86 0.40
C ARG A 178 -28.76 4.26 1.24
N MET A 179 -28.48 3.88 2.48
CA MET A 179 -29.50 3.48 3.44
C MET A 179 -30.25 4.74 3.89
N LYS A 180 -31.53 4.59 4.26
CA LYS A 180 -32.38 5.75 4.63
C LYS A 180 -31.91 6.47 5.91
N ASP A 181 -31.06 5.82 6.71
CA ASP A 181 -30.62 6.30 8.01
C ASP A 181 -29.16 6.83 8.03
N ASP A 182 -28.52 7.00 6.85
CA ASP A 182 -27.18 7.58 6.65
C ASP A 182 -27.19 9.07 6.27
#